data_AF-A0A7V4LPW9-F1
#
_entry.id   AF-A0A7V4LPW9-F1
#
_cell.length_a   1.000
_cell.length_b   1.000
_cell.length_c   1.000
_cell.angle_alpha   90.00
_cell.angle_beta   90.00
_cell.angle_gamma   90.00
#
_symmetry.space_group_name_H-M   'P 1'
#
loop_
_entity.id
_entity.type
_entity.pdbx_description
1 polymer ?
#
loop_
_entity_poly.entity_id
_entity_poly.type
_entity_poly.pdbx_seq_one_letter_code
_entity_poly.pdbx_strand_id
1 'polypeptide(L)'
;MQRRATRPKNPLHASNIKGFKFSKMMHLKAEIVPVFNYKNKKLAPGETAPVHISVYRGRASNIPIRKFVPTGIEIKADEWDEKALKVNTRNLNYVHINKVLRDIVAAIEDFEYNLINKGQYLTTENLEQFLNNKISSRESFTEFFRNEIDPALKRGTRKEHQYTFNLLCQFRKNIPFDDINLTLIQEFDRYMRLKGLKQNTIFKHHQHIHRFIRLAIIKEKFPENKNPYRYFKTKKEAGNRINLTMAELKRIEEIEVPDVYKDLQLAKDLFLFSCYTGLRFSDVATLKAEHIVESGDDGLCIIKKMEKVPKPVTLPLDLLFAGKPREILNRYYPNGQKDGTVFPPISNQHLNRQLKIIAQVARINMRLTFHVARHTFGTMLAELTQNPYLIMDLMGHADIQTSMIYIHRSQERINRQLRNIKWS
;
A
#
# COMPACT_ATOMS: atom_id res chain seq x y z
N MET A 1 -75.28 13.48 -7.34
CA MET A 1 -74.37 12.45 -7.90
C MET A 1 -72.93 12.80 -7.55
N GLN A 2 -72.19 11.82 -7.00
CA GLN A 2 -70.72 11.69 -6.91
C GLN A 2 -69.92 12.77 -6.13
N ARG A 3 -69.53 12.46 -4.89
CA ARG A 3 -68.21 11.91 -4.46
C ARG A 3 -67.06 12.93 -4.49
N ARG A 4 -66.53 13.31 -3.32
CA ARG A 4 -65.08 13.45 -3.12
C ARG A 4 -64.62 13.00 -1.73
N ALA A 5 -63.48 12.34 -1.76
CA ALA A 5 -62.90 11.45 -0.76
C ALA A 5 -62.43 12.11 0.55
N THR A 6 -62.41 11.26 1.58
CA THR A 6 -61.81 11.41 2.91
C THR A 6 -60.27 11.46 2.87
N ARG A 7 -59.66 12.16 3.85
CA ARG A 7 -58.45 11.73 4.63
C ARG A 7 -58.22 12.65 5.85
N PRO A 8 -57.47 12.20 6.89
CA PRO A 8 -57.88 12.33 8.29
C PRO A 8 -56.98 13.22 9.17
N LYS A 9 -57.49 13.41 10.40
CA LYS A 9 -56.99 14.11 11.59
C LYS A 9 -55.47 14.03 11.86
N ASN A 10 -54.92 15.17 12.30
CA ASN A 10 -53.73 15.27 13.14
C ASN A 10 -54.08 16.13 14.37
N PRO A 11 -54.06 15.62 15.61
CA PRO A 11 -54.03 16.47 16.79
C PRO A 11 -52.58 16.63 17.29
N LEU A 12 -52.18 17.89 17.37
CA LEU A 12 -51.02 18.37 18.11
C LEU A 12 -51.10 17.90 19.58
N HIS A 13 -50.11 17.16 20.05
CA HIS A 13 -49.74 17.14 21.45
C HIS A 13 -48.24 17.46 21.58
N ALA A 14 -47.95 18.75 21.72
CA ALA A 14 -46.64 19.23 22.14
C ALA A 14 -46.45 18.88 23.62
N SER A 15 -45.56 17.92 23.91
CA SER A 15 -45.13 17.58 25.27
C SER A 15 -43.87 18.37 25.63
N ASN A 16 -44.08 19.39 26.46
CA ASN A 16 -43.10 20.22 27.18
C ASN A 16 -42.26 19.40 28.18
N ILE A 17 -41.29 18.57 27.72
CA ILE A 17 -40.46 17.75 28.66
C ILE A 17 -38.94 17.94 28.48
N LYS A 18 -38.43 18.59 27.43
CA LYS A 18 -36.97 18.63 27.18
C LYS A 18 -36.19 19.81 27.80
N GLY A 19 -36.85 20.92 28.18
CA GLY A 19 -36.14 22.11 28.70
C GLY A 19 -35.78 22.05 30.19
N PHE A 20 -36.62 21.41 31.02
CA PHE A 20 -36.52 21.54 32.47
C PHE A 20 -35.45 20.64 33.13
N LYS A 21 -35.07 19.52 32.48
CA LYS A 21 -34.04 18.59 33.00
C LYS A 21 -32.60 19.08 32.75
N PHE A 22 -32.37 19.79 31.65
CA PHE A 22 -31.03 20.19 31.22
C PHE A 22 -30.41 21.24 32.16
N SER A 23 -31.20 22.24 32.58
CA SER A 23 -30.79 23.28 33.53
C SER A 23 -30.44 22.70 34.92
N LYS A 24 -31.22 21.70 35.40
CA LYS A 24 -30.97 21.03 36.68
C LYS A 24 -29.71 20.15 36.68
N MET A 25 -29.26 19.68 35.52
CA MET A 25 -28.07 18.82 35.37
C MET A 25 -26.75 19.61 35.26
N MET A 26 -26.76 20.90 34.88
CA MET A 26 -25.55 21.73 34.86
C MET A 26 -24.94 21.93 36.26
N HIS A 27 -25.76 21.92 37.31
CA HIS A 27 -25.31 22.00 38.70
C HIS A 27 -24.57 20.74 39.20
N LEU A 28 -24.46 19.70 38.36
CA LEU A 28 -23.79 18.43 38.65
C LEU A 28 -22.52 18.22 37.81
N LYS A 29 -21.95 19.28 37.22
CA LYS A 29 -20.67 19.21 36.50
C LYS A 29 -19.53 18.90 37.48
N ALA A 30 -18.62 18.01 37.08
CA ALA A 30 -17.40 17.75 37.81
C ALA A 30 -16.39 18.89 37.57
N GLU A 31 -15.65 19.23 38.60
CA GLU A 31 -14.46 20.05 38.50
C GLU A 31 -13.31 19.20 37.96
N ILE A 32 -12.80 19.58 36.78
CA ILE A 32 -11.76 18.85 36.06
C ILE A 32 -10.55 19.77 35.94
N VAL A 33 -9.55 19.58 36.79
CA VAL A 33 -8.41 20.51 36.88
C VAL A 33 -7.08 19.76 37.04
N PRO A 34 -5.98 20.28 36.47
CA PRO A 34 -4.63 19.80 36.75
C PRO A 34 -4.23 20.00 38.21
N VAL A 35 -3.57 19.01 38.82
CA VAL A 35 -3.08 19.05 40.20
C VAL A 35 -1.68 18.44 40.26
N PHE A 36 -0.75 19.16 40.88
CA PHE A 36 0.62 18.69 41.13
C PHE A 36 0.71 17.98 42.48
N ASN A 37 1.50 16.91 42.55
CA ASN A 37 1.82 16.19 43.79
C ASN A 37 0.59 15.92 44.69
N TYR A 38 -0.51 15.38 44.12
CA TYR A 38 -1.77 15.20 44.85
C TYR A 38 -1.67 14.31 46.11
N LYS A 39 -0.60 13.52 46.25
CA LYS A 39 -0.30 12.70 47.44
C LYS A 39 0.40 13.48 48.55
N ASN A 40 0.72 14.76 48.35
CA ASN A 40 1.46 15.63 49.28
C ASN A 40 2.73 14.98 49.84
N LYS A 41 3.49 14.27 49.00
CA LYS A 41 4.77 13.71 49.42
C LYS A 41 5.76 14.86 49.64
N LYS A 42 6.56 14.78 50.72
CA LYS A 42 7.70 15.70 50.92
C LYS A 42 8.71 15.45 49.81
N LEU A 43 9.07 16.50 49.08
CA LEU A 43 10.03 16.45 47.98
C LEU A 43 11.36 17.06 48.43
N ALA A 44 12.47 16.39 48.11
CA ALA A 44 13.81 16.93 48.28
C ALA A 44 14.11 18.02 47.23
N PRO A 45 15.10 18.91 47.47
CA PRO A 45 15.48 19.93 46.49
C PRO A 45 15.89 19.30 45.15
N GLY A 46 15.17 19.66 44.08
CA GLY A 46 15.41 19.14 42.73
C GLY A 46 14.66 17.86 42.37
N GLU A 47 13.92 17.26 43.31
CA GLU A 47 13.07 16.09 43.06
C GLU A 47 11.82 16.47 42.24
N THR A 48 11.43 15.57 41.33
CA THR A 48 10.25 15.73 40.50
C THR A 48 9.04 15.04 41.12
N ALA A 49 7.86 15.57 40.87
CA ALA A 49 6.60 14.93 41.23
C ALA A 49 5.60 14.93 40.06
N PRO A 50 4.68 13.96 40.06
CA PRO A 50 3.76 13.78 38.94
C PRO A 50 2.60 14.78 38.97
N VAL A 51 2.22 15.24 37.78
CA VAL A 51 1.00 16.02 37.55
C VAL A 51 -0.14 15.06 37.22
N HIS A 52 -1.30 15.25 37.84
CA HIS A 52 -2.52 14.48 37.59
C HIS A 52 -3.64 15.42 37.13
N ILE A 53 -4.67 14.89 36.49
CA ILE A 53 -5.94 15.60 36.35
C ILE A 53 -6.88 15.12 37.45
N SER A 54 -7.26 16.03 38.34
CA SER A 54 -8.30 15.80 39.34
C SER A 54 -9.67 15.92 38.68
N VAL A 55 -10.50 14.89 38.84
CA VAL A 55 -11.91 14.89 38.49
C VAL A 55 -12.70 14.77 39.78
N TYR A 56 -13.35 15.86 40.17
CA TYR A 56 -14.01 15.98 41.47
C TYR A 56 -15.44 16.49 41.36
N ARG A 57 -16.37 15.80 42.04
CA ARG A 57 -17.73 16.29 42.30
C ARG A 57 -18.09 15.98 43.75
N GLY A 58 -18.47 17.01 44.49
CA GLY A 58 -18.71 16.94 45.93
C GLY A 58 -19.91 16.08 46.35
N ARG A 59 -19.94 15.74 47.64
CA ARG A 59 -20.95 14.87 48.28
C ARG A 59 -22.38 15.43 48.31
N ALA A 60 -22.56 16.73 48.04
CA ALA A 60 -23.88 17.34 47.89
C ALA A 60 -24.61 16.88 46.62
N SER A 61 -23.89 16.24 45.68
CA SER A 61 -24.46 15.55 44.54
C SER A 61 -24.84 14.11 44.92
N ASN A 62 -25.98 13.61 44.43
CA ASN A 62 -26.37 12.19 44.61
C ASN A 62 -25.39 11.19 43.94
N ILE A 63 -24.33 11.65 43.28
CA ILE A 63 -23.34 10.85 42.56
C ILE A 63 -21.95 11.48 42.75
N PRO A 64 -21.27 11.26 43.89
CA PRO A 64 -19.94 11.81 44.13
C PRO A 64 -18.89 11.14 43.23
N ILE A 65 -17.91 11.92 42.76
CA ILE A 65 -16.71 11.38 42.07
C ILE A 65 -15.46 12.05 42.61
N ARG A 66 -14.41 11.27 42.86
CA ARG A 66 -13.07 11.76 43.16
C ARG A 66 -12.06 10.81 42.54
N LYS A 67 -11.45 11.24 41.43
CA LYS A 67 -10.43 10.44 40.73
C LYS A 67 -9.27 11.33 40.31
N PHE A 68 -8.06 10.77 40.38
CA PHE A 68 -6.85 11.40 39.88
C PHE A 68 -6.37 10.61 38.66
N VAL A 69 -6.42 11.25 37.49
CA VAL A 69 -6.01 10.66 36.21
C VAL A 69 -4.52 10.93 36.00
N PRO A 70 -3.68 9.90 35.83
CA PRO A 70 -2.25 10.10 35.60
C PRO A 70 -2.02 10.73 34.22
N THR A 71 -1.18 11.77 34.16
CA THR A 71 -0.80 12.41 32.88
C THR A 71 0.49 11.86 32.29
N GLY A 72 1.30 11.17 33.10
CA GLY A 72 2.66 10.74 32.74
C GLY A 72 3.70 11.86 32.77
N ILE A 73 3.33 13.06 33.23
CA ILE A 73 4.20 14.23 33.29
C ILE A 73 4.74 14.38 34.71
N GLU A 74 6.05 14.54 34.84
CA GLU A 74 6.73 14.85 36.10
C GLU A 74 7.49 16.16 35.98
N ILE A 75 7.36 17.02 36.99
CA ILE A 75 7.97 18.35 37.04
C ILE A 75 8.53 18.61 38.43
N LYS A 76 9.44 19.58 38.55
CA LYS A 76 9.94 20.02 39.86
C LYS A 76 8.92 20.91 40.57
N ALA A 77 9.01 21.00 41.89
CA ALA A 77 8.09 21.80 42.70
C ALA A 77 8.13 23.30 42.35
N ASP A 78 9.28 23.82 41.94
CA ASP A 78 9.46 25.22 41.55
C ASP A 78 8.95 25.54 40.14
N GLU A 79 8.65 24.53 39.32
CA GLU A 79 8.14 24.63 37.95
C GLU A 79 6.60 24.65 37.88
N TRP A 80 5.92 24.41 39.00
CA TRP A 80 4.46 24.45 39.09
C TRP A 80 3.95 25.80 39.60
N ASP A 81 2.84 26.29 39.04
CA ASP A 81 2.10 27.44 39.54
C ASP A 81 0.77 26.97 40.15
N GLU A 82 0.71 26.95 41.49
CA GLU A 82 -0.45 26.47 42.25
C GLU A 82 -1.70 27.34 42.04
N LYS A 83 -1.53 28.64 41.76
CA LYS A 83 -2.66 29.55 41.55
C LYS A 83 -3.24 29.42 40.15
N ALA A 84 -2.36 29.24 39.16
CA ALA A 84 -2.77 29.13 37.76
C ALA A 84 -2.99 27.68 37.29
N LEU A 85 -2.74 26.69 38.15
CA LEU A 85 -2.87 25.24 37.90
C LEU A 85 -2.17 24.81 36.60
N LYS A 86 -0.97 25.35 36.37
CA LYS A 86 -0.20 25.15 35.14
C LYS A 86 1.29 25.14 35.42
N VAL A 87 2.06 24.63 34.47
CA VAL A 87 3.53 24.71 34.50
C VAL A 87 3.97 26.13 34.16
N ASN A 88 4.84 26.70 34.99
CA ASN A 88 5.36 28.05 34.81
C ASN A 88 6.56 28.08 33.84
N THR A 89 7.07 29.27 33.56
CA THR A 89 8.12 29.51 32.56
C THR A 89 9.49 28.96 32.93
N ARG A 90 9.72 28.48 34.17
CA ARG A 90 10.99 27.87 34.58
C ARG A 90 11.24 26.52 33.89
N ASN A 91 10.17 25.85 33.44
CA ASN A 91 10.30 24.65 32.63
C ASN A 91 10.40 25.04 31.14
N LEU A 92 11.49 24.64 30.46
CA LEU A 92 11.72 24.91 29.03
C LEU A 92 10.58 24.42 28.12
N ASN A 93 9.84 23.38 28.54
CA ASN A 93 8.75 22.78 27.78
C ASN A 93 7.35 23.22 28.27
N TYR A 94 7.24 24.28 29.07
CA TYR A 94 5.97 24.70 29.68
C TYR A 94 4.84 24.89 28.67
N VAL A 95 5.12 25.40 27.46
CA VAL A 95 4.12 25.60 26.39
C VAL A 95 3.53 24.25 25.94
N HIS A 96 4.39 23.26 25.71
CA HIS A 96 3.98 21.94 25.26
C HIS A 96 3.24 21.20 26.38
N ILE A 97 3.79 21.20 27.59
CA ILE A 97 3.19 20.53 28.75
C ILE A 97 1.80 21.11 29.04
N ASN A 98 1.66 22.45 29.08
CA ASN A 98 0.38 23.08 29.32
C ASN A 98 -0.63 22.86 28.18
N LYS A 99 -0.17 22.64 26.94
CA LYS A 99 -1.06 22.22 25.86
C LYS A 99 -1.57 20.80 26.10
N VAL A 100 -0.68 19.85 26.43
CA VAL A 100 -1.06 18.46 26.73
C VAL A 100 -2.05 18.40 27.90
N LEU A 101 -1.80 19.14 28.99
CA LEU A 101 -2.72 19.21 30.12
C LEU A 101 -4.10 19.75 29.71
N ARG A 102 -4.16 20.82 28.92
CA ARG A 102 -5.41 21.35 28.38
C ARG A 102 -6.15 20.36 27.49
N ASP A 103 -5.43 19.64 26.62
CA ASP A 103 -6.03 18.65 25.71
C ASP A 103 -6.62 17.46 26.49
N ILE A 104 -5.99 17.05 27.60
CA ILE A 104 -6.53 16.00 28.48
C ILE A 104 -7.79 16.49 29.21
N VAL A 105 -7.75 17.70 29.78
CA VAL A 105 -8.91 18.32 30.45
C VAL A 105 -10.09 18.44 29.49
N ALA A 106 -9.89 19.05 28.32
CA ALA A 106 -10.91 19.23 27.31
C ALA A 106 -11.57 17.91 26.90
N ALA A 107 -10.78 16.85 26.74
CA ALA A 107 -11.33 15.54 26.38
C ALA A 107 -12.20 14.91 27.47
N ILE A 108 -11.90 15.14 28.75
CA ILE A 108 -12.74 14.68 29.86
C ILE A 108 -14.01 15.54 29.95
N GLU A 109 -13.90 16.86 29.72
CA GLU A 109 -15.05 17.76 29.66
C GLU A 109 -16.00 17.41 28.50
N ASP A 110 -15.48 17.13 27.31
CA ASP A 110 -16.27 16.68 26.16
C ASP A 110 -16.97 15.36 26.44
N PHE A 111 -16.29 14.43 27.13
CA PHE A 111 -16.90 13.17 27.54
C PHE A 111 -18.05 13.39 28.53
N GLU A 112 -17.84 14.24 29.55
CA GLU A 112 -18.89 14.60 30.51
C GLU A 112 -20.07 15.28 29.81
N TYR A 113 -19.82 16.21 28.90
CA TYR A 113 -20.87 16.88 28.12
C TYR A 113 -21.71 15.88 27.30
N ASN A 114 -21.05 14.91 26.67
CA ASN A 114 -21.73 13.84 25.94
C ASN A 114 -22.60 12.95 26.84
N LEU A 115 -22.18 12.69 28.08
CA LEU A 115 -22.99 11.97 29.07
C LEU A 115 -24.23 12.78 29.47
N ILE A 116 -24.06 14.07 29.74
CA ILE A 116 -25.16 14.99 30.09
C ILE A 116 -26.20 15.04 28.97
N ASN A 117 -25.76 15.13 27.71
CA ASN A 117 -26.64 15.10 26.54
C ASN A 117 -27.48 13.82 26.43
N LYS A 118 -26.96 12.70 26.94
CA LYS A 118 -27.64 11.40 27.00
C LYS A 118 -28.48 11.21 28.26
N GLY A 119 -28.56 12.21 29.15
CA GLY A 119 -29.25 12.11 30.43
C GLY A 119 -28.51 11.27 31.47
N GLN A 120 -27.20 11.04 31.28
CA GLN A 120 -26.33 10.26 32.16
C GLN A 120 -25.38 11.18 32.93
N TYR A 121 -24.71 10.63 33.94
CA TYR A 121 -23.75 11.35 34.79
C TYR A 121 -22.36 10.73 34.70
N LEU A 122 -21.33 11.56 34.85
CA LEU A 122 -19.96 11.07 35.03
C LEU A 122 -19.86 10.24 36.32
N THR A 123 -19.36 9.01 36.23
CA THR A 123 -19.12 8.09 37.36
C THR A 123 -17.68 7.59 37.30
N THR A 124 -17.17 7.00 38.38
CA THR A 124 -15.83 6.39 38.37
C THR A 124 -15.72 5.28 37.33
N GLU A 125 -16.76 4.46 37.17
CA GLU A 125 -16.78 3.33 36.23
C GLU A 125 -16.75 3.79 34.77
N ASN A 126 -17.59 4.75 34.38
CA ASN A 126 -17.61 5.22 33.00
C ASN A 126 -16.39 6.08 32.66
N LEU A 127 -15.82 6.78 33.65
CA LEU A 127 -14.54 7.47 33.50
C LEU A 127 -13.40 6.47 33.32
N GLU A 128 -13.36 5.38 34.10
CA GLU A 128 -12.35 4.32 33.93
C GLU A 128 -12.50 3.59 32.60
N GLN A 129 -13.72 3.31 32.15
CA GLN A 129 -13.96 2.78 30.80
C GLN A 129 -13.50 3.74 29.72
N PHE A 130 -13.79 5.04 29.85
CA PHE A 130 -13.31 6.07 28.92
C PHE A 130 -11.79 6.16 28.90
N LEU A 131 -11.15 6.16 30.07
CA LEU A 131 -9.70 6.23 30.21
C LEU A 131 -9.02 4.96 29.71
N ASN A 132 -9.56 3.76 30.01
CA ASN A 132 -9.06 2.50 29.46
C ASN A 132 -9.26 2.44 27.94
N ASN A 133 -10.38 2.95 27.43
CA ASN A 133 -10.60 3.13 25.99
C ASN A 133 -9.76 4.26 25.37
N LYS A 134 -9.01 5.05 26.14
CA LYS A 134 -8.03 6.05 25.66
C LYS A 134 -6.57 5.60 25.85
N ILE A 135 -6.30 4.80 26.89
CA ILE A 135 -4.98 4.32 27.32
C ILE A 135 -4.67 2.96 26.66
N SER A 136 -5.65 2.07 26.52
CA SER A 136 -5.53 0.83 25.73
C SER A 136 -5.74 1.05 24.22
N SER A 137 -6.05 2.27 23.76
CA SER A 137 -6.46 2.53 22.37
C SER A 137 -5.51 3.36 21.51
N ARG A 138 -4.32 3.72 21.98
CA ARG A 138 -3.28 4.17 21.06
C ARG A 138 -2.62 2.96 20.41
N GLU A 139 -3.41 2.22 19.62
CA GLU A 139 -2.84 1.32 18.61
C GLU A 139 -1.77 2.12 17.86
N SER A 140 -0.53 1.68 17.94
CA SER A 140 0.57 2.32 17.25
C SER A 140 0.38 2.17 15.73
N PHE A 141 0.98 3.06 14.94
CA PHE A 141 0.98 2.88 13.49
C PHE A 141 1.61 1.55 13.07
N THR A 142 2.62 1.09 13.81
CA THR A 142 3.24 -0.23 13.58
C THR A 142 2.26 -1.38 13.83
N GLU A 143 1.45 -1.33 14.89
CA GLU A 143 0.41 -2.34 15.13
C GLU A 143 -0.70 -2.26 14.10
N PHE A 144 -1.17 -1.05 13.79
CA PHE A 144 -2.14 -0.81 12.73
C PHE A 144 -1.65 -1.35 11.39
N PHE A 145 -0.41 -1.03 10.99
CA PHE A 145 0.16 -1.53 9.75
C PHE A 145 0.10 -3.05 9.72
N ARG A 146 0.52 -3.74 10.80
CA ARG A 146 0.51 -5.20 10.89
C ARG A 146 -0.91 -5.77 10.75
N ASN A 147 -1.88 -5.20 11.47
CA ASN A 147 -3.26 -5.67 11.50
C ASN A 147 -3.96 -5.46 10.15
N GLU A 148 -3.59 -4.42 9.41
CA GLU A 148 -4.16 -4.09 8.11
C GLU A 148 -3.47 -4.76 6.92
N ILE A 149 -2.46 -5.62 7.14
CA ILE A 149 -1.93 -6.46 6.06
C ILE A 149 -3.01 -7.49 5.73
N ASP A 150 -3.81 -7.17 4.73
CA ASP A 150 -4.95 -8.00 4.31
C ASP A 150 -4.50 -9.42 3.93
N PRO A 151 -5.00 -10.45 4.64
CA PRO A 151 -4.63 -11.84 4.39
C PRO A 151 -5.11 -12.35 3.03
N ALA A 152 -6.18 -11.77 2.47
CA ALA A 152 -6.75 -12.11 1.17
C ALA A 152 -5.92 -11.57 -0.01
N LEU A 153 -4.95 -10.68 0.23
CA LEU A 153 -4.03 -10.23 -0.80
C LEU A 153 -3.21 -11.41 -1.34
N LYS A 154 -2.92 -11.34 -2.64
CA LYS A 154 -2.02 -12.29 -3.31
C LYS A 154 -0.70 -12.40 -2.56
N ARG A 155 -0.19 -13.63 -2.47
CA ARG A 155 1.02 -13.98 -1.72
C ARG A 155 2.21 -13.06 -2.01
N GLY A 156 2.40 -12.66 -3.27
CA GLY A 156 3.46 -11.73 -3.68
C GLY A 156 3.33 -10.36 -3.03
N THR A 157 2.19 -9.70 -3.21
CA THR A 157 1.88 -8.39 -2.62
C THR A 157 1.97 -8.41 -1.10
N ARG A 158 1.42 -9.47 -0.47
CA ARG A 158 1.47 -9.64 0.98
C ARG A 158 2.90 -9.73 1.50
N LYS A 159 3.77 -10.48 0.82
CA LYS A 159 5.20 -10.56 1.16
C LYS A 159 5.89 -9.20 1.06
N GLU A 160 5.57 -8.39 0.05
CA GLU A 160 6.15 -7.05 -0.10
C GLU A 160 5.70 -6.09 1.02
N HIS A 161 4.43 -6.14 1.43
CA HIS A 161 3.92 -5.38 2.58
C HIS A 161 4.58 -5.85 3.88
N GLN A 162 4.68 -7.16 4.10
CA GLN A 162 5.36 -7.73 5.27
C GLN A 162 6.84 -7.32 5.34
N TYR A 163 7.54 -7.34 4.21
CA TYR A 163 8.93 -6.90 4.16
C TYR A 163 9.07 -5.42 4.51
N THR A 164 8.16 -4.57 4.02
CA THR A 164 8.13 -3.15 4.36
C THR A 164 7.87 -2.94 5.85
N PHE A 165 6.93 -3.69 6.42
CA PHE A 165 6.65 -3.69 7.86
C PHE A 165 7.88 -4.09 8.68
N ASN A 166 8.54 -5.20 8.31
CA ASN A 166 9.75 -5.66 9.01
C ASN A 166 10.86 -4.60 8.93
N LEU A 167 11.03 -3.94 7.78
CA LEU A 167 12.02 -2.88 7.60
C LEU A 167 11.71 -1.66 8.48
N LEU A 168 10.43 -1.29 8.60
CA LEU A 168 9.97 -0.24 9.49
C LEU A 168 10.22 -0.59 10.97
N CYS A 169 9.93 -1.82 11.40
CA CYS A 169 10.19 -2.26 12.77
C CYS A 169 11.68 -2.35 13.11
N GLN A 170 12.55 -2.61 12.12
CA GLN A 170 14.01 -2.54 12.32
C GLN A 170 14.51 -1.10 12.49
N PHE A 171 13.88 -0.13 11.81
CA PHE A 171 14.15 1.28 12.01
C PHE A 171 13.66 1.74 13.40
N ARG A 172 12.38 1.46 13.71
CA ARG A 172 11.78 1.76 15.01
C ARG A 172 10.66 0.77 15.30
N LYS A 173 10.79 0.01 16.40
CA LYS A 173 9.86 -1.09 16.75
C LYS A 173 8.42 -0.64 16.93
N ASN A 174 8.22 0.47 17.62
CA ASN A 174 6.92 1.05 17.93
C ASN A 174 6.89 2.50 17.46
N ILE A 175 5.97 2.82 16.55
CA ILE A 175 5.77 4.18 16.03
C ILE A 175 4.34 4.60 16.38
N PRO A 176 4.16 5.50 17.37
CA PRO A 176 2.86 6.12 17.62
C PRO A 176 2.39 6.93 16.41
N PHE A 177 1.07 7.05 16.22
CA PHE A 177 0.51 7.90 15.15
C PHE A 177 0.96 9.37 15.28
N ASP A 178 1.14 9.88 16.51
CA ASP A 178 1.60 11.25 16.77
C ASP A 178 3.03 11.51 16.28
N ASP A 179 3.86 10.47 16.18
CA ASP A 179 5.24 10.56 15.72
C ASP A 179 5.37 10.58 14.19
N ILE A 180 4.27 10.32 13.46
CA ILE A 180 4.25 10.36 11.99
C ILE A 180 4.28 11.81 11.52
N ASN A 181 5.45 12.25 11.09
CA ASN A 181 5.68 13.57 10.53
C ASN A 181 6.74 13.50 9.40
N LEU A 182 7.03 14.64 8.78
CA LEU A 182 7.99 14.72 7.68
C LEU A 182 9.39 14.23 8.09
N THR A 183 9.83 14.57 9.30
CA THR A 183 11.13 14.18 9.84
C THR A 183 11.27 12.66 9.93
N LEU A 184 10.27 11.97 10.48
CA LEU A 184 10.26 10.50 10.56
C LEU A 184 10.39 9.85 9.17
N ILE A 185 9.68 10.37 8.17
CA ILE A 185 9.74 9.83 6.80
C ILE A 185 11.10 10.07 6.16
N GLN A 186 11.72 11.22 6.39
CA GLN A 186 13.08 11.54 5.91
C GLN A 186 14.15 10.69 6.61
N GLU A 187 14.04 10.48 7.91
CA GLU A 187 14.93 9.60 8.67
C GLU A 187 14.82 8.15 8.18
N PHE A 188 13.59 7.69 7.91
CA PHE A 188 13.37 6.37 7.36
C PHE A 188 13.93 6.21 5.94
N ASP A 189 13.77 7.22 5.06
CA ASP A 189 14.41 7.25 3.73
C ASP A 189 15.95 7.15 3.87
N ARG A 190 16.55 7.96 4.76
CA ARG A 190 17.98 7.92 5.04
C ARG A 190 18.43 6.55 5.55
N TYR A 191 17.68 5.95 6.47
CA TYR A 191 17.96 4.60 6.98
C TYR A 191 17.96 3.56 5.86
N MET A 192 16.98 3.60 4.95
CA MET A 192 16.94 2.69 3.81
C MET A 192 18.11 2.88 2.84
N ARG A 193 18.55 4.13 2.61
CA ARG A 193 19.74 4.44 1.81
C ARG A 193 21.02 3.91 2.46
N LEU A 194 21.18 4.10 3.76
CA LEU A 194 22.33 3.58 4.51
C LEU A 194 22.39 2.05 4.51
N LYS A 195 21.25 1.37 4.43
CA LYS A 195 21.17 -0.08 4.19
C LYS A 195 21.55 -0.52 2.77
N GLY A 196 21.85 0.40 1.86
CA GLY A 196 22.22 0.10 0.49
C GLY A 196 21.03 -0.30 -0.40
N LEU A 197 19.79 0.05 -0.02
CA LEU A 197 18.64 -0.21 -0.88
C LEU A 197 18.65 0.70 -2.11
N LYS A 198 18.30 0.13 -3.27
CA LYS A 198 18.21 0.88 -4.53
C LYS A 198 17.04 1.86 -4.52
N GLN A 199 17.14 2.97 -5.25
CA GLN A 199 16.13 4.04 -5.29
C GLN A 199 14.72 3.53 -5.63
N ASN A 200 14.57 2.64 -6.62
CA ASN A 200 13.27 2.07 -6.98
C ASN A 200 12.69 1.15 -5.90
N THR A 201 13.53 0.51 -5.08
CA THR A 201 13.11 -0.27 -3.92
C THR A 201 12.63 0.66 -2.80
N ILE A 202 13.40 1.72 -2.53
CA ILE A 202 13.03 2.79 -1.58
C ILE A 202 11.69 3.42 -1.94
N PHE A 203 11.51 3.80 -3.22
CA PHE A 203 10.26 4.33 -3.73
C PHE A 203 9.07 3.41 -3.43
N LYS A 204 9.20 2.10 -3.68
CA LYS A 204 8.14 1.13 -3.38
C LYS A 204 7.80 1.08 -1.89
N HIS A 205 8.79 1.08 -0.99
CA HIS A 205 8.52 1.09 0.45
C HIS A 205 7.78 2.36 0.89
N HIS A 206 8.15 3.52 0.34
CA HIS A 206 7.39 4.75 0.59
C HIS A 206 5.95 4.68 0.06
N GLN A 207 5.71 4.07 -1.11
CA GLN A 207 4.34 3.88 -1.61
C GLN A 207 3.51 2.97 -0.69
N HIS A 208 4.12 1.93 -0.11
CA HIS A 208 3.44 1.09 0.87
C HIS A 208 3.11 1.86 2.15
N ILE A 209 4.06 2.58 2.74
CA ILE A 209 3.79 3.37 3.95
C ILE A 209 2.72 4.42 3.67
N HIS A 210 2.79 5.13 2.54
CA HIS A 210 1.78 6.10 2.15
C HIS A 210 0.39 5.47 2.02
N ARG A 211 0.30 4.25 1.46
CA ARG A 211 -0.97 3.49 1.41
C ARG A 211 -1.53 3.23 2.81
N PHE A 212 -0.71 2.76 3.75
CA PHE A 212 -1.18 2.49 5.12
C PHE A 212 -1.52 3.77 5.89
N ILE A 213 -0.81 4.87 5.66
CA ILE A 213 -1.21 6.18 6.21
C ILE A 213 -2.56 6.62 5.66
N ARG A 214 -2.78 6.51 4.34
CA ARG A 214 -4.11 6.81 3.74
C ARG A 214 -5.21 5.93 4.31
N LEU A 215 -4.92 4.65 4.54
CA LEU A 215 -5.88 3.73 5.16
C LEU A 215 -6.20 4.15 6.60
N ALA A 216 -5.20 4.58 7.37
CA ALA A 216 -5.40 5.12 8.72
C ALA A 216 -6.26 6.39 8.71
N ILE A 217 -6.11 7.26 7.70
CA ILE A 217 -6.96 8.44 7.52
C ILE A 217 -8.40 8.05 7.23
N ILE A 218 -8.62 7.11 6.30
CA ILE A 218 -9.96 6.60 5.96
C ILE A 218 -10.65 5.99 7.18
N LYS A 219 -9.88 5.35 8.07
CA LYS A 219 -10.37 4.78 9.33
C LYS A 219 -10.35 5.77 10.51
N GLU A 220 -10.18 7.07 10.24
CA GLU A 220 -10.19 8.16 11.22
C GLU A 220 -9.15 8.02 12.36
N LYS A 221 -8.11 7.20 12.16
CA LYS A 221 -7.00 6.99 13.11
C LYS A 221 -5.85 7.99 12.93
N PHE A 222 -5.81 8.69 11.80
CA PHE A 222 -4.78 9.68 11.50
C PHE A 222 -5.38 10.87 10.73
N PRO A 223 -5.08 12.12 11.10
CA PRO A 223 -5.71 13.27 10.46
C PRO A 223 -5.04 13.62 9.12
N GLU A 224 -5.84 13.88 8.09
CA GLU A 224 -5.38 14.15 6.71
C GLU A 224 -4.42 15.36 6.61
N ASN A 225 -4.61 16.37 7.46
CA ASN A 225 -3.74 17.55 7.50
C ASN A 225 -2.31 17.26 7.99
N LYS A 226 -2.08 16.15 8.70
CA LYS A 226 -0.77 15.73 9.18
C LYS A 226 -0.05 14.75 8.25
N ASN A 227 -0.64 14.39 7.10
CA ASN A 227 -0.02 13.43 6.18
C ASN A 227 1.34 13.93 5.64
N PRO A 228 2.47 13.29 6.01
CA PRO A 228 3.80 13.77 5.63
C PRO A 228 4.10 13.61 4.13
N TYR A 229 3.40 12.70 3.45
CA TYR A 229 3.56 12.48 2.00
C TYR A 229 2.94 13.59 1.14
N ARG A 230 2.26 14.58 1.74
CA ARG A 230 1.88 15.82 1.05
C ARG A 230 3.12 16.65 0.68
N TYR A 231 4.16 16.60 1.51
CA TYR A 231 5.39 17.37 1.35
C TYR A 231 6.58 16.50 0.92
N PHE A 232 6.58 15.21 1.27
CA PHE A 232 7.62 14.27 0.89
C PHE A 232 7.33 13.60 -0.46
N LYS A 233 8.19 13.84 -1.46
CA LYS A 233 8.09 13.21 -2.78
C LYS A 233 9.30 12.31 -3.06
N THR A 234 9.08 11.00 -3.12
CA THR A 234 10.09 10.06 -3.64
C THR A 234 9.93 9.92 -5.15
N LYS A 235 11.03 9.98 -5.89
CA LYS A 235 11.02 9.74 -7.34
C LYS A 235 11.33 8.28 -7.65
N LYS A 236 10.64 7.75 -8.66
CA LYS A 236 10.98 6.49 -9.30
C LYS A 236 12.02 6.78 -10.38
N GLU A 237 13.13 6.06 -10.36
CA GLU A 237 14.14 6.12 -11.42
C GLU A 237 13.71 5.26 -12.59
N ALA A 238 13.96 5.75 -13.81
CA ALA A 238 13.83 4.93 -15.01
C ALA A 238 14.83 3.76 -14.89
N GLY A 239 14.31 2.53 -14.92
CA GLY A 239 15.19 1.37 -14.95
C GLY A 239 15.82 1.24 -16.34
N ASN A 240 17.11 0.90 -16.39
CA ASN A 240 17.75 0.45 -17.63
C ASN A 240 17.08 -0.86 -18.05
N ARG A 241 16.23 -0.79 -19.07
CA ARG A 241 15.63 -1.97 -19.67
C ARG A 241 16.61 -2.54 -20.66
N ILE A 242 16.87 -3.83 -20.51
CA ILE A 242 17.79 -4.56 -21.36
C ILE A 242 16.94 -5.48 -22.23
N ASN A 243 17.17 -5.43 -23.53
CA ASN A 243 16.56 -6.27 -24.56
C ASN A 243 17.66 -6.85 -25.44
N LEU A 244 17.34 -7.94 -26.12
CA LEU A 244 18.23 -8.53 -27.11
C LEU A 244 18.11 -7.77 -28.44
N THR A 245 19.22 -7.72 -29.16
CA THR A 245 19.26 -7.41 -30.59
C THR A 245 18.85 -8.63 -31.42
N MET A 246 18.46 -8.44 -32.68
CA MET A 246 18.17 -9.55 -33.61
C MET A 246 19.36 -10.50 -33.77
N ALA A 247 20.58 -9.96 -33.82
CA ALA A 247 21.79 -10.76 -33.93
C ALA A 247 22.04 -11.62 -32.68
N GLU A 248 21.79 -11.08 -31.49
CA GLU A 248 21.90 -11.85 -30.24
C GLU A 248 20.82 -12.92 -30.12
N LEU A 249 19.59 -12.60 -30.52
CA LEU A 249 18.49 -13.58 -30.54
C LEU A 249 18.83 -14.75 -31.46
N LYS A 250 19.32 -14.46 -32.68
CA LYS A 250 19.75 -15.47 -33.65
C LYS A 250 20.86 -16.36 -33.09
N ARG A 251 21.87 -15.79 -32.41
CA ARG A 251 22.91 -16.59 -31.74
C ARG A 251 22.35 -17.55 -30.69
N ILE A 252 21.27 -17.18 -29.98
CA ILE A 252 20.60 -18.08 -29.04
C ILE A 252 19.86 -19.19 -29.81
N GLU A 253 19.15 -18.84 -30.89
CA GLU A 253 18.45 -19.81 -31.74
C GLU A 253 19.40 -20.90 -32.25
N GLU A 254 20.61 -20.51 -32.68
CA GLU A 254 21.63 -21.38 -33.26
C GLU A 254 22.38 -22.27 -32.23
N ILE A 255 22.17 -22.09 -30.92
CA ILE A 255 22.84 -22.93 -29.92
C ILE A 255 22.34 -24.37 -30.02
N GLU A 256 23.20 -25.30 -30.38
CA GLU A 256 22.90 -26.72 -30.25
C GLU A 256 23.08 -27.16 -28.80
N VAL A 257 22.02 -27.69 -28.19
CA VAL A 257 22.05 -28.20 -26.82
C VAL A 257 22.04 -29.73 -26.90
N PRO A 258 23.08 -30.41 -26.39
CA PRO A 258 23.09 -31.86 -26.33
C PRO A 258 21.89 -32.41 -25.55
N ASP A 259 21.31 -33.54 -25.99
CA ASP A 259 20.10 -34.14 -25.42
C ASP A 259 20.19 -34.48 -23.93
N VAL A 260 21.42 -34.64 -23.42
CA VAL A 260 21.71 -34.84 -21.99
C VAL A 260 21.26 -33.64 -21.14
N TYR A 261 21.26 -32.42 -21.70
CA TYR A 261 20.93 -31.17 -21.00
C TYR A 261 19.48 -30.72 -21.25
N LYS A 262 18.52 -31.60 -20.96
CA LYS A 262 17.08 -31.35 -21.19
C LYS A 262 16.57 -30.05 -20.56
N ASP A 263 17.01 -29.71 -19.35
CA ASP A 263 16.62 -28.47 -18.67
C ASP A 263 17.15 -27.20 -19.37
N LEU A 264 18.34 -27.29 -19.98
CA LEU A 264 18.95 -26.20 -20.72
C LEU A 264 18.21 -25.96 -22.03
N GLN A 265 17.86 -27.04 -22.74
CA GLN A 265 17.04 -27.01 -23.95
C GLN A 265 15.65 -26.44 -23.66
N LEU A 266 15.01 -26.91 -22.57
CA LEU A 266 13.72 -26.38 -22.14
C LEU A 266 13.81 -24.89 -21.81
N ALA A 267 14.84 -24.45 -21.07
CA ALA A 267 15.02 -23.04 -20.75
C ALA A 267 15.24 -22.17 -21.99
N LYS A 268 16.03 -22.65 -22.97
CA LYS A 268 16.22 -22.00 -24.28
C LYS A 268 14.89 -21.86 -25.01
N ASP A 269 14.13 -22.94 -25.12
CA ASP A 269 12.88 -22.97 -25.86
C ASP A 269 11.81 -22.06 -25.24
N LEU A 270 11.63 -22.11 -23.92
CA LEU A 270 10.68 -21.24 -23.24
C LEU A 270 11.06 -19.76 -23.34
N PHE A 271 12.36 -19.46 -23.32
CA PHE A 271 12.86 -18.10 -23.48
C PHE A 271 12.61 -17.57 -24.89
N LEU A 272 12.98 -18.34 -25.92
CA LEU A 272 12.71 -17.98 -27.32
C LEU A 272 11.20 -17.86 -27.57
N PHE A 273 10.40 -18.78 -27.05
CA PHE A 273 8.94 -18.71 -27.13
C PHE A 273 8.40 -17.40 -26.53
N SER A 274 8.92 -16.95 -25.40
CA SER A 274 8.57 -15.65 -24.81
C SER A 274 9.09 -14.46 -25.62
N CYS A 275 10.25 -14.57 -26.29
CA CYS A 275 10.76 -13.54 -27.20
C CYS A 275 9.84 -13.34 -28.41
N TYR A 276 9.10 -14.37 -28.84
CA TYR A 276 8.21 -14.29 -30.00
C TYR A 276 6.74 -14.04 -29.65
N THR A 277 6.31 -14.39 -28.44
CA THR A 277 4.91 -14.26 -28.01
C THR A 277 4.69 -13.12 -27.02
N GLY A 278 5.76 -12.61 -26.40
CA GLY A 278 5.68 -11.60 -25.35
C GLY A 278 5.09 -12.09 -24.03
N LEU A 279 4.76 -13.38 -23.89
CA LEU A 279 4.12 -13.92 -22.69
C LEU A 279 5.04 -13.84 -21.45
N ARG A 280 4.46 -13.62 -20.26
CA ARG A 280 5.23 -13.65 -19.00
C ARG A 280 5.53 -15.11 -18.63
N PHE A 281 6.55 -15.31 -17.79
CA PHE A 281 6.91 -16.63 -17.29
C PHE A 281 5.71 -17.39 -16.70
N SER A 282 4.93 -16.74 -15.85
CA SER A 282 3.74 -17.36 -15.23
C SER A 282 2.71 -17.78 -16.27
N ASP A 283 2.57 -17.01 -17.34
CA ASP A 283 1.59 -17.24 -18.40
C ASP A 283 2.03 -18.42 -19.28
N VAL A 284 3.33 -18.52 -19.58
CA VAL A 284 3.93 -19.67 -20.28
C VAL A 284 3.88 -20.93 -19.42
N ALA A 285 4.30 -20.85 -18.15
CA ALA A 285 4.35 -22.00 -17.24
C ALA A 285 2.97 -22.59 -16.90
N THR A 286 1.89 -21.82 -17.05
CA THR A 286 0.51 -22.27 -16.82
C THR A 286 -0.27 -22.43 -18.12
N LEU A 287 0.39 -22.43 -19.28
CA LEU A 287 -0.27 -22.65 -20.57
C LEU A 287 -0.75 -24.11 -20.63
N LYS A 288 -1.99 -24.31 -21.08
CA LYS A 288 -2.66 -25.61 -21.17
C LYS A 288 -3.27 -25.80 -22.56
N ALA A 289 -3.60 -27.03 -22.91
CA ALA A 289 -4.25 -27.40 -24.17
C ALA A 289 -5.49 -26.52 -24.49
N GLU A 290 -6.33 -26.24 -23.49
CA GLU A 290 -7.55 -25.41 -23.63
C GLU A 290 -7.29 -23.97 -24.12
N HIS A 291 -6.06 -23.47 -23.99
CA HIS A 291 -5.68 -22.13 -24.45
C HIS A 291 -5.21 -22.11 -25.91
N ILE A 292 -4.98 -23.27 -26.52
CA ILE A 292 -4.50 -23.41 -27.89
C ILE A 292 -5.72 -23.70 -28.77
N VAL A 293 -6.03 -22.78 -29.69
CA VAL A 293 -7.25 -22.84 -30.51
C VAL A 293 -6.85 -22.63 -31.96
N GLU A 294 -7.42 -23.43 -32.85
CA GLU A 294 -7.29 -23.22 -34.29
C GLU A 294 -8.35 -22.21 -34.75
N SER A 295 -7.91 -21.14 -35.41
CA SER A 295 -8.74 -19.99 -35.76
C SER A 295 -8.72 -19.77 -37.26
N GLY A 296 -9.39 -20.65 -38.01
CA GLY A 296 -9.65 -20.52 -39.45
C GLY A 296 -8.46 -19.95 -40.24
N ASP A 297 -8.62 -18.75 -40.78
CA ASP A 297 -7.64 -18.06 -41.63
C ASP A 297 -6.36 -17.62 -40.91
N ASP A 298 -6.37 -17.48 -39.57
CA ASP A 298 -5.24 -17.03 -38.76
C ASP A 298 -4.40 -18.19 -38.19
N GLY A 299 -4.81 -19.43 -38.46
CA GLY A 299 -4.12 -20.64 -38.02
C GLY A 299 -4.15 -20.85 -36.51
N LEU A 300 -3.05 -21.33 -35.93
CA LEU A 300 -2.97 -21.71 -34.52
C LEU A 300 -2.80 -20.49 -33.61
N CYS A 301 -3.74 -20.30 -32.68
CA CYS A 301 -3.79 -19.17 -31.77
C CYS A 301 -3.62 -19.59 -30.31
N ILE A 302 -3.00 -18.72 -29.49
CA ILE A 302 -3.10 -18.78 -28.03
C ILE A 302 -4.11 -17.75 -27.56
N ILE A 303 -5.17 -18.21 -26.89
CA ILE A 303 -6.16 -17.35 -26.25
C ILE A 303 -6.04 -17.55 -24.74
N LYS A 304 -5.54 -16.53 -24.03
CA LYS A 304 -5.32 -16.63 -22.58
C LYS A 304 -5.76 -15.40 -21.83
N LYS A 305 -6.53 -15.61 -20.76
CA LYS A 305 -6.92 -14.55 -19.83
C LYS A 305 -5.73 -14.14 -18.98
N MET A 306 -5.31 -12.89 -19.14
CA MET A 306 -4.25 -12.30 -18.33
C MET A 306 -4.82 -11.73 -17.04
N GLU A 307 -4.10 -11.87 -15.95
CA GLU A 307 -4.60 -11.54 -14.60
C GLU A 307 -4.98 -10.06 -14.42
N LYS A 308 -4.38 -9.16 -15.20
CA LYS A 308 -4.58 -7.70 -15.12
C LYS A 308 -5.40 -7.13 -16.28
N VAL A 309 -5.87 -7.97 -17.19
CA VAL A 309 -6.59 -7.52 -18.39
C VAL A 309 -7.96 -8.20 -18.40
N PRO A 310 -9.06 -7.43 -18.56
CA PRO A 310 -10.40 -8.01 -18.54
C PRO A 310 -10.67 -8.91 -19.75
N LYS A 311 -10.14 -8.55 -20.92
CA LYS A 311 -10.23 -9.33 -22.16
C LYS A 311 -9.09 -10.34 -22.26
N PRO A 312 -9.34 -11.57 -22.76
CA PRO A 312 -8.28 -12.49 -23.13
C PRO A 312 -7.34 -11.88 -24.17
N VAL A 313 -6.06 -12.22 -24.08
CA VAL A 313 -5.07 -11.92 -25.11
C VAL A 313 -5.11 -13.04 -26.13
N THR A 314 -5.21 -12.67 -27.41
CA THR A 314 -5.15 -13.59 -28.55
C THR A 314 -3.82 -13.41 -29.27
N LEU A 315 -3.08 -14.49 -29.47
CA LEU A 315 -1.78 -14.51 -30.13
C LEU A 315 -1.81 -15.48 -31.32
N PRO A 316 -1.92 -14.98 -32.56
CA PRO A 316 -1.85 -15.83 -33.75
C PRO A 316 -0.41 -16.28 -34.00
N LEU A 317 -0.09 -17.53 -33.67
CA LEU A 317 1.28 -18.03 -33.66
C LEU A 317 1.89 -18.12 -35.06
N ASP A 318 1.07 -18.39 -36.07
CA ASP A 318 1.51 -18.49 -37.47
C ASP A 318 1.92 -17.13 -38.03
N LEU A 319 1.26 -16.05 -37.60
CA LEU A 319 1.58 -14.68 -38.00
C LEU A 319 2.78 -14.10 -37.22
N LEU A 320 3.06 -14.61 -36.01
CA LEU A 320 4.13 -14.12 -35.17
C LEU A 320 5.50 -14.67 -35.61
N PHE A 321 6.40 -13.77 -36.03
CA PHE A 321 7.78 -14.10 -36.38
C PHE A 321 7.91 -15.26 -37.38
N ALA A 322 7.04 -15.29 -38.39
CA ALA A 322 7.01 -16.33 -39.43
C ALA A 322 6.84 -17.76 -38.88
N GLY A 323 6.00 -17.94 -37.85
CA GLY A 323 5.65 -19.27 -37.32
C GLY A 323 6.67 -19.87 -36.34
N LYS A 324 7.79 -19.20 -36.04
CA LYS A 324 8.77 -19.66 -35.02
C LYS A 324 8.16 -20.07 -33.66
N PRO A 325 7.20 -19.35 -33.06
CA PRO A 325 6.62 -19.81 -31.79
C PRO A 325 5.81 -21.10 -31.94
N ARG A 326 5.19 -21.37 -33.11
CA ARG A 326 4.51 -22.64 -33.40
C ARG A 326 5.50 -23.79 -33.48
N GLU A 327 6.66 -23.61 -34.12
CA GLU A 327 7.69 -24.65 -34.19
C GLU A 327 8.12 -25.11 -32.78
N ILE A 328 8.33 -24.14 -31.88
CA ILE A 328 8.65 -24.44 -30.48
C ILE A 328 7.49 -25.18 -29.81
N LEU A 329 6.26 -24.70 -30.00
CA LEU A 329 5.06 -25.31 -29.41
C LEU A 329 4.91 -26.78 -29.83
N ASN A 330 5.05 -27.08 -31.12
CA ASN A 330 4.88 -28.42 -31.68
C ASN A 330 5.83 -29.46 -31.08
N ARG A 331 7.04 -29.06 -30.65
CA ARG A 331 7.97 -29.98 -29.96
C ARG A 331 7.46 -30.45 -28.60
N TYR A 332 6.62 -29.66 -27.94
CA TYR A 332 6.07 -29.97 -26.61
C TYR A 332 4.58 -30.37 -26.65
N TYR A 333 3.93 -30.16 -27.79
CA TYR A 333 2.52 -30.40 -28.06
C TYR A 333 2.28 -30.98 -29.48
N PRO A 334 2.93 -32.11 -29.86
CA PRO A 334 2.90 -32.58 -31.25
C PRO A 334 1.54 -33.10 -31.71
N ASN A 335 0.70 -33.60 -30.80
CA ASN A 335 -0.53 -34.34 -31.14
C ASN A 335 -1.83 -33.63 -30.73
N GLY A 336 -1.78 -32.34 -30.38
CA GLY A 336 -3.02 -31.62 -30.04
C GLY A 336 -3.67 -32.05 -28.71
N GLN A 337 -3.01 -32.89 -27.91
CA GLN A 337 -3.52 -33.40 -26.64
C GLN A 337 -2.39 -33.48 -25.62
N LYS A 338 -2.65 -32.95 -24.41
CA LYS A 338 -1.73 -33.06 -23.27
C LYS A 338 -2.47 -32.84 -21.97
N ASP A 339 -2.31 -33.78 -21.05
CA ASP A 339 -2.80 -33.62 -19.68
C ASP A 339 -1.91 -32.64 -18.91
N GLY A 340 -2.55 -31.60 -18.35
CA GLY A 340 -1.86 -30.56 -17.59
C GLY A 340 -1.32 -29.42 -18.44
N THR A 341 -0.07 -29.02 -18.20
CA THR A 341 0.55 -27.88 -18.87
C THR A 341 1.24 -28.27 -20.17
N VAL A 342 1.17 -27.39 -21.17
CA VAL A 342 1.79 -27.55 -22.49
C VAL A 342 3.30 -27.75 -22.35
N PHE A 343 3.94 -26.96 -21.52
CA PHE A 343 5.37 -27.08 -21.25
C PHE A 343 5.63 -27.88 -19.97
N PRO A 344 6.74 -28.64 -19.91
CA PRO A 344 7.19 -29.28 -18.68
C PRO A 344 7.36 -28.26 -17.53
N PRO A 345 7.06 -28.65 -16.28
CA PRO A 345 7.16 -27.75 -15.15
C PRO A 345 8.63 -27.40 -14.87
N ILE A 346 8.93 -26.11 -14.83
CA ILE A 346 10.24 -25.57 -14.43
C ILE A 346 10.01 -24.37 -13.52
N SER A 347 10.83 -24.17 -12.51
CA SER A 347 10.72 -22.97 -11.68
C SER A 347 11.39 -21.77 -12.37
N ASN A 348 10.84 -20.56 -12.20
CA ASN A 348 11.46 -19.34 -12.74
C ASN A 348 12.91 -19.18 -12.26
N GLN A 349 13.18 -19.57 -11.00
CA GLN A 349 14.54 -19.48 -10.45
C GLN A 349 15.50 -20.43 -11.16
N HIS A 350 15.10 -21.68 -11.39
CA HIS A 350 15.92 -22.66 -12.10
C HIS A 350 16.13 -22.26 -13.56
N LEU A 351 15.05 -21.86 -14.25
CA LEU A 351 15.13 -21.36 -15.62
C LEU A 351 16.14 -20.20 -15.73
N ASN A 352 16.07 -19.20 -14.82
CA ASN A 352 17.01 -18.08 -14.84
C ASN A 352 18.46 -18.49 -14.51
N ARG A 353 18.72 -19.66 -13.91
CA ARG A 353 20.08 -20.21 -13.79
C ARG A 353 20.56 -20.76 -15.13
N GLN A 354 19.71 -21.52 -15.83
CA GLN A 354 20.00 -22.03 -17.18
C GLN A 354 20.25 -20.89 -18.19
N LEU A 355 19.48 -19.80 -18.10
CA LEU A 355 19.68 -18.61 -18.94
C LEU A 355 21.06 -17.97 -18.77
N LYS A 356 21.72 -18.11 -17.62
CA LYS A 356 23.09 -17.62 -17.46
C LYS A 356 24.07 -18.43 -18.30
N ILE A 357 23.87 -19.74 -18.36
CA ILE A 357 24.69 -20.64 -19.20
C ILE A 357 24.46 -20.30 -20.67
N ILE A 358 23.19 -20.15 -21.09
CA ILE A 358 22.83 -19.75 -22.45
C ILE A 358 23.47 -18.40 -22.81
N ALA A 359 23.44 -17.41 -21.91
CA ALA A 359 24.08 -16.12 -22.14
C ALA A 359 25.59 -16.24 -22.38
N GLN A 360 26.27 -17.10 -21.61
CA GLN A 360 27.70 -17.35 -21.76
C GLN A 360 28.01 -18.02 -23.10
N VAL A 361 27.28 -19.08 -23.46
CA VAL A 361 27.46 -19.81 -24.73
C VAL A 361 27.19 -18.89 -25.93
N ALA A 362 26.15 -18.07 -25.87
CA ALA A 362 25.80 -17.12 -26.93
C ALA A 362 26.68 -15.86 -26.98
N ARG A 363 27.67 -15.72 -26.07
CA ARG A 363 28.53 -14.54 -25.92
C ARG A 363 27.71 -13.25 -25.76
N ILE A 364 26.76 -13.28 -24.84
CA ILE A 364 25.88 -12.16 -24.52
C ILE A 364 26.35 -11.53 -23.22
N ASN A 365 26.80 -10.26 -23.29
CA ASN A 365 27.43 -9.55 -22.18
C ASN A 365 26.44 -9.01 -21.13
N MET A 366 25.16 -9.31 -21.28
CA MET A 366 24.09 -8.91 -20.35
C MET A 366 23.55 -10.10 -19.55
N ARG A 367 23.01 -9.81 -18.38
CA ARG A 367 22.32 -10.82 -17.58
C ARG A 367 20.96 -11.15 -18.18
N LEU A 368 20.84 -12.34 -18.78
CA LEU A 368 19.55 -12.87 -19.20
C LEU A 368 18.68 -13.25 -18.00
N THR A 369 17.43 -12.80 -18.05
CA THR A 369 16.34 -13.29 -17.21
C THR A 369 15.12 -13.50 -18.09
N PHE A 370 14.15 -14.30 -17.67
CA PHE A 370 12.96 -14.55 -18.48
C PHE A 370 12.21 -13.25 -18.85
N HIS A 371 12.29 -12.20 -18.02
CA HIS A 371 11.64 -10.93 -18.34
C HIS A 371 12.32 -10.16 -19.48
N VAL A 372 13.60 -10.42 -19.76
CA VAL A 372 14.30 -9.86 -20.92
C VAL A 372 13.62 -10.32 -22.21
N ALA A 373 13.17 -11.58 -22.30
CA ALA A 373 12.46 -12.09 -23.47
C ALA A 373 11.22 -11.24 -23.83
N ARG A 374 10.42 -10.90 -22.82
CA ARG A 374 9.26 -10.04 -22.99
C ARG A 374 9.64 -8.61 -23.43
N HIS A 375 10.74 -8.05 -22.92
CA HIS A 375 11.23 -6.74 -23.36
C HIS A 375 11.76 -6.80 -24.80
N THR A 376 12.43 -7.88 -25.18
CA THR A 376 12.87 -8.17 -26.54
C THR A 376 11.68 -8.18 -27.50
N PHE A 377 10.62 -8.93 -27.18
CA PHE A 377 9.38 -8.94 -27.97
C PHE A 377 8.81 -7.53 -28.17
N GLY A 378 8.61 -6.79 -27.07
CA GLY A 378 8.01 -5.44 -27.14
C GLY A 378 8.86 -4.45 -27.94
N THR A 379 10.18 -4.56 -27.85
CA THR A 379 11.10 -3.69 -28.60
C THR A 379 11.11 -4.04 -30.09
N MET A 380 11.19 -5.32 -30.44
CA MET A 380 11.14 -5.78 -31.83
C MET A 380 9.80 -5.42 -32.48
N LEU A 381 8.69 -5.63 -31.77
CA LEU A 381 7.36 -5.26 -32.27
C LEU A 381 7.21 -3.74 -32.43
N ALA A 382 7.78 -2.95 -31.53
CA ALA A 382 7.83 -1.50 -31.64
C ALA A 382 8.64 -1.02 -32.85
N GLU A 383 9.75 -1.67 -33.14
CA GLU A 383 10.57 -1.37 -34.32
C GLU A 383 9.83 -1.69 -35.63
N LEU A 384 9.10 -2.81 -35.67
CA LEU A 384 8.38 -3.25 -36.85
C LEU A 384 7.08 -2.48 -37.11
N THR A 385 6.28 -2.24 -36.07
CA THR A 385 4.89 -1.78 -36.23
C THR A 385 4.65 -0.36 -35.78
N GLN A 386 5.47 0.14 -34.85
CA GLN A 386 5.35 1.48 -34.25
C GLN A 386 3.96 1.77 -33.67
N ASN A 387 3.17 0.73 -33.39
CA ASN A 387 1.80 0.82 -32.93
C ASN A 387 1.72 0.41 -31.44
N PRO A 388 1.59 1.36 -30.50
CA PRO A 388 1.52 1.06 -29.08
C PRO A 388 0.26 0.27 -28.68
N TYR A 389 -0.82 0.35 -29.46
CA TYR A 389 -2.05 -0.43 -29.23
C TYR A 389 -1.83 -1.91 -29.55
N LEU A 390 -1.19 -2.21 -30.69
CA LEU A 390 -0.83 -3.59 -31.03
C LEU A 390 0.09 -4.22 -29.96
N ILE A 391 1.08 -3.46 -29.49
CA ILE A 391 1.96 -3.89 -28.40
C ILE A 391 1.14 -4.12 -27.11
N MET A 392 0.21 -3.22 -26.79
CA MET A 392 -0.66 -3.33 -25.61
C MET A 392 -1.51 -4.61 -25.66
N ASP A 393 -2.12 -4.90 -26.80
CA ASP A 393 -3.01 -6.04 -26.99
C ASP A 393 -2.23 -7.36 -26.94
N LEU A 394 -1.15 -7.49 -27.71
CA LEU A 394 -0.34 -8.72 -27.74
C LEU A 394 0.40 -8.97 -26.42
N MET A 395 0.89 -7.93 -25.75
CA MET A 395 1.56 -8.11 -24.47
C MET A 395 0.57 -8.24 -23.29
N GLY A 396 -0.70 -7.88 -23.46
CA GLY A 396 -1.67 -7.81 -22.36
C GLY A 396 -1.27 -6.78 -21.31
N HIS A 397 -1.08 -5.52 -21.74
CA HIS A 397 -0.96 -4.37 -20.84
C HIS A 397 -2.35 -3.78 -20.57
N ALA A 398 -2.62 -3.42 -19.31
CA ALA A 398 -3.87 -2.77 -18.92
C ALA A 398 -3.87 -1.26 -19.23
N ASP A 399 -2.68 -0.67 -19.32
CA ASP A 399 -2.46 0.76 -19.54
C ASP A 399 -1.48 0.94 -20.69
N ILE A 400 -1.90 1.71 -21.70
CA ILE A 400 -1.11 2.05 -22.89
C ILE A 400 0.21 2.73 -22.56
N GLN A 401 0.30 3.45 -21.45
CA GLN A 401 1.57 4.05 -21.00
C GLN A 401 2.65 3.00 -20.76
N THR A 402 2.26 1.77 -20.45
CA THR A 402 3.18 0.63 -20.33
C THR A 402 3.74 0.20 -21.69
N SER A 403 3.00 0.37 -22.79
CA SER A 403 3.45 0.07 -24.15
C SER A 403 4.22 1.23 -24.79
N MET A 404 3.83 2.47 -24.48
CA MET A 404 4.51 3.69 -24.97
C MET A 404 5.99 3.72 -24.63
N ILE A 405 6.42 2.99 -23.60
CA ILE A 405 7.83 2.89 -23.22
C ILE A 405 8.74 2.31 -24.32
N TYR A 406 8.20 1.53 -25.26
CA TYR A 406 8.96 0.94 -26.36
C TYR A 406 8.99 1.84 -27.60
N ILE A 407 8.12 2.86 -27.63
CA ILE A 407 8.00 3.78 -28.75
C ILE A 407 8.88 5.01 -28.48
N HIS A 408 10.07 5.02 -29.08
CA HIS A 408 10.94 6.20 -29.08
C HIS A 408 10.52 7.19 -30.18
N ARG A 409 10.45 8.47 -29.80
CA ARG A 409 10.30 9.59 -30.73
C ARG A 409 11.68 9.99 -31.25
N SER A 410 11.90 9.88 -32.55
CA SER A 410 13.13 10.37 -33.21
C SER A 410 12.76 10.96 -34.56
N GLN A 411 13.47 12.00 -35.01
CA GLN A 411 13.17 12.67 -36.28
C GLN A 411 13.28 11.72 -37.48
N GLU A 412 14.26 10.81 -37.48
CA GLU A 412 14.42 9.81 -38.54
C GLU A 412 13.19 8.89 -38.65
N ARG A 413 12.60 8.49 -37.51
CA ARG A 413 11.37 7.69 -37.46
C ARG A 413 10.18 8.46 -38.00
N ILE A 414 10.02 9.73 -37.63
CA ILE A 414 8.96 10.60 -38.15
C ILE A 414 9.06 10.65 -39.68
N ASN A 415 10.25 10.93 -40.21
CA ASN A 415 10.49 11.00 -41.65
C ASN A 415 10.18 9.66 -42.36
N ARG A 416 10.54 8.53 -41.76
CA ARG A 416 10.22 7.20 -42.31
C ARG A 416 8.71 6.94 -42.39
N GLN A 417 7.96 7.32 -41.35
CA GLN A 417 6.50 7.19 -41.36
C GLN A 417 5.86 8.10 -42.41
N LEU A 418 6.27 9.37 -42.47
CA LEU A 418 5.73 10.34 -43.43
C LEU A 418 5.97 9.92 -44.90
N ARG A 419 7.09 9.24 -45.18
CA ARG A 419 7.38 8.68 -46.52
C ARG A 419 6.44 7.55 -46.94
N ASN A 420 5.88 6.81 -45.98
CA ASN A 420 4.96 5.71 -46.25
C ASN A 420 3.50 6.18 -46.40
N ILE A 421 3.22 7.45 -46.09
CA ILE A 421 1.89 8.03 -46.26
C ILE A 421 1.73 8.44 -47.72
N LYS A 422 0.67 7.96 -48.36
CA LYS A 422 0.20 8.48 -49.64
C LYS A 422 -0.63 9.73 -49.38
N TRP A 423 -0.02 10.89 -49.55
CA TRP A 423 -0.66 12.20 -49.50
C TRP A 423 -1.41 12.40 -50.82
N SER A 424 -2.59 11.80 -50.95
CA SER A 424 -3.49 12.04 -52.07
C SER A 424 -4.03 13.46 -52.03
#